data_AF-A0A8S0FRM7-F1
#
_entry.id   AF-A0A8S0FRM7-F1
#
_cell.length_a   1.000
_cell.length_b   1.000
_cell.length_c   1.000
_cell.angle_alpha   90.00
_cell.angle_beta   90.00
_cell.angle_gamma   90.00
#
_symmetry.space_group_name_H-M   'P 1'
#
loop_
_entity.id
_entity.type
_entity.pdbx_description
1 polymer ?
#
loop_
_entity_poly.entity_id
_entity_poly.type
_entity_poly.pdbx_seq_one_letter_code
_entity_poly.pdbx_strand_id
1 'polypeptide(L)'
;MTETLVRNFLPGPKENNAACYFNRAEFTDDTSMALCLADALLEREGKIDPDLIGRNILGWALRFDAFNKNVLGPTSKIALNAIRDGKPVAELENNGVTNGAAMRVSPLGCLLPARDVDSFIDDVALASSPTHKSDLAVAGAVVIAWAISRAIDGESWSAIVDSLPSIARHAQQKSR
;
A
#
# COMPACT_ATOMS: atom_id res chain seq x y z
N MET A 1 -5.72 -13.21 30.29
CA MET A 1 -5.25 -11.94 29.71
C MET A 1 -6.35 -10.92 29.87
N THR A 2 -6.12 -9.83 30.60
CA THR A 2 -7.03 -8.68 30.61
C THR A 2 -6.90 -7.98 29.26
N GLU A 3 -7.90 -8.09 28.40
CA GLU A 3 -7.96 -7.34 27.16
C GLU A 3 -8.04 -5.85 27.48
N THR A 4 -7.01 -5.10 27.11
CA THR A 4 -7.02 -3.64 27.19
C THR A 4 -7.93 -3.12 26.08
N LEU A 5 -9.22 -2.97 26.37
CA LEU A 5 -10.18 -2.37 25.46
C LEU A 5 -9.85 -0.89 25.25
N VAL A 6 -9.70 -0.47 23.99
CA VAL A 6 -9.63 0.95 23.62
C VAL A 6 -11.00 1.57 23.92
N ARG A 7 -11.06 2.48 24.89
CA ARG A 7 -12.33 3.11 25.33
C ARG A 7 -12.65 4.43 24.65
N ASN A 8 -11.64 5.15 24.17
CA ASN A 8 -11.78 6.48 23.55
C ASN A 8 -10.67 6.72 22.52
N PHE A 9 -10.94 7.57 21.53
CA PHE A 9 -9.94 8.08 20.59
C PHE A 9 -9.54 9.51 20.92
N LEU A 10 -8.26 9.82 20.79
CA LEU A 10 -7.71 11.16 20.97
C LEU A 10 -7.39 11.78 19.59
N PRO A 11 -7.44 13.12 19.46
CA PRO A 11 -6.88 13.78 18.28
C PRO A 11 -5.37 13.55 18.19
N GLY A 12 -4.80 13.79 17.01
CA GLY A 12 -3.37 13.68 16.80
C GLY A 12 -2.57 14.60 17.74
N PRO A 13 -1.46 14.12 18.33
CA PRO A 13 -0.64 14.92 19.23
C PRO A 13 -0.03 16.12 18.50
N LYS A 14 -0.04 17.30 19.15
CA LYS A 14 0.41 18.57 18.55
C LYS A 14 1.91 18.57 18.20
N GLU A 15 2.68 17.79 18.96
CA GLU A 15 4.12 17.61 18.82
C GLU A 15 4.51 16.68 17.64
N ASN A 16 3.56 15.93 17.08
CA ASN A 16 3.81 15.06 15.94
C ASN A 16 3.41 15.76 14.65
N ASN A 17 4.41 16.22 13.89
CA ASN A 17 4.19 16.96 12.64
C ASN A 17 3.44 16.18 11.54
N ALA A 18 3.37 14.85 11.60
CA ALA A 18 2.60 14.06 10.66
C ALA A 18 1.16 13.84 11.14
N ALA A 19 0.94 13.71 12.45
CA ALA A 19 -0.36 13.37 13.02
C ALA A 19 -1.18 14.58 13.50
N CYS A 20 -0.57 15.76 13.72
CA CYS A 20 -1.21 16.91 14.35
C CYS A 20 -2.40 17.51 13.58
N TYR A 21 -2.60 17.09 12.33
CA TYR A 21 -3.70 17.52 11.47
C TYR A 21 -4.96 16.65 11.56
N PHE A 22 -4.90 15.52 12.28
CA PHE A 22 -5.99 14.56 12.36
C PHE A 22 -6.82 14.72 13.63
N ASN A 23 -8.14 14.73 13.47
CA ASN A 23 -9.08 14.65 14.59
C ASN A 23 -9.15 13.23 15.15
N ARG A 24 -9.89 13.07 16.25
CA ARG A 24 -10.11 11.76 16.87
C ARG A 24 -10.68 10.77 15.83
N ALA A 25 -10.10 9.58 15.76
CA ALA A 25 -10.53 8.49 14.87
C ALA A 25 -10.49 8.81 13.37
N GLU A 26 -9.83 9.89 12.94
CA GLU A 26 -9.49 10.06 11.54
C GLU A 26 -8.27 9.19 11.19
N PHE A 27 -8.29 8.64 9.98
CA PHE A 27 -7.22 7.79 9.49
C PHE A 27 -6.17 8.59 8.71
N THR A 28 -4.94 8.07 8.69
CA THR A 28 -3.77 8.68 8.04
C THR A 28 -3.68 8.30 6.56
N ASP A 29 -2.52 8.54 5.95
CA ASP A 29 -2.19 8.17 4.59
C ASP A 29 -2.30 6.66 4.33
N ASP A 30 -1.98 5.79 5.29
CA ASP A 30 -2.07 4.33 5.15
C ASP A 30 -3.47 3.89 4.66
N THR A 31 -4.51 4.25 5.42
CA THR A 31 -5.90 3.89 5.09
C THR A 31 -6.39 4.67 3.87
N SER A 32 -6.02 5.95 3.78
CA SER A 32 -6.42 6.78 2.64
C SER A 32 -5.94 6.20 1.31
N MET A 33 -4.69 5.73 1.27
CA MET A 33 -4.09 5.13 0.09
C MET A 33 -4.62 3.72 -0.17
N ALA A 34 -4.97 2.96 0.88
CA ALA A 34 -5.67 1.67 0.72
C ALA A 34 -7.06 1.86 0.08
N LEU A 35 -7.81 2.89 0.49
CA LEU A 35 -9.09 3.24 -0.12
C LEU A 35 -8.92 3.69 -1.58
N CYS A 36 -7.91 4.50 -1.88
CA CYS A 36 -7.61 4.90 -3.27
C CYS A 36 -7.33 3.67 -4.17
N LEU A 37 -6.63 2.67 -3.64
CA LEU A 37 -6.38 1.40 -4.33
C LEU A 37 -7.69 0.61 -4.50
N ALA A 38 -8.50 0.49 -3.46
CA ALA A 38 -9.80 -0.18 -3.53
C ALA A 38 -10.74 0.48 -4.57
N ASP A 39 -10.83 1.81 -4.58
CA ASP A 39 -11.62 2.57 -5.55
C ASP A 39 -11.16 2.31 -6.99
N ALA A 40 -9.84 2.27 -7.22
CA ALA A 40 -9.28 1.97 -8.54
C ALA A 40 -9.62 0.55 -9.00
N LEU A 41 -9.53 -0.43 -8.10
CA LEU A 41 -9.92 -1.82 -8.39
C LEU A 41 -11.42 -1.91 -8.70
N LEU A 42 -12.27 -1.23 -7.96
CA LEU A 42 -13.72 -1.22 -8.20
C LEU A 42 -14.07 -0.57 -9.54
N GLU A 43 -13.48 0.58 -9.87
CA GLU A 43 -13.69 1.26 -11.16
C GLU A 43 -13.24 0.39 -12.36
N ARG A 44 -12.27 -0.50 -12.16
CA ARG A 44 -11.72 -1.38 -13.19
C ARG A 44 -12.22 -2.81 -13.10
N GLU A 45 -13.29 -3.06 -12.35
CA GLU A 45 -13.90 -4.38 -12.20
C GLU A 45 -12.88 -5.46 -11.78
N GLY A 46 -12.00 -5.10 -10.84
CA GLY A 46 -10.94 -5.94 -10.31
C GLY A 46 -9.62 -5.92 -11.09
N LYS A 47 -9.55 -5.26 -12.25
CA LYS A 47 -8.30 -5.15 -13.01
C LYS A 47 -7.37 -4.12 -12.40
N ILE A 48 -6.08 -4.43 -12.34
CA ILE A 48 -5.06 -3.53 -11.80
C ILE A 48 -4.65 -2.54 -12.89
N ASP A 49 -4.92 -1.25 -12.65
CA ASP A 49 -4.54 -0.13 -13.50
C ASP A 49 -3.62 0.82 -12.71
N PRO A 50 -2.29 0.78 -12.92
CA PRO A 50 -1.35 1.64 -12.18
C PRO A 50 -1.61 3.13 -12.35
N ASP A 51 -1.98 3.57 -13.55
CA ASP A 51 -2.21 4.99 -13.82
C ASP A 51 -3.47 5.47 -13.09
N LEU A 52 -4.55 4.67 -13.04
CA LEU A 52 -5.71 4.98 -12.22
C LEU A 52 -5.38 4.99 -10.72
N ILE A 53 -4.63 4.01 -10.23
CA ILE A 53 -4.19 3.98 -8.82
C ILE A 53 -3.40 5.25 -8.48
N GLY A 54 -2.44 5.62 -9.33
CA GLY A 54 -1.65 6.84 -9.20
C GLY A 54 -2.51 8.11 -9.19
N ARG A 55 -3.47 8.21 -10.12
CA ARG A 55 -4.43 9.32 -10.19
C ARG A 55 -5.30 9.43 -8.93
N ASN A 56 -5.79 8.31 -8.39
CA ASN A 56 -6.61 8.30 -7.18
C ASN A 56 -5.81 8.77 -5.96
N ILE A 57 -4.57 8.28 -5.79
CA ILE A 57 -3.67 8.71 -4.71
C ILE A 57 -3.35 10.20 -4.84
N LEU A 58 -3.06 10.69 -6.05
CA LEU A 58 -2.84 12.12 -6.30
C LEU A 58 -4.09 12.93 -5.95
N GLY A 59 -5.27 12.47 -6.35
CA GLY A 59 -6.54 13.11 -6.04
C GLY A 59 -6.77 13.25 -4.53
N TRP A 60 -6.49 12.21 -3.75
CA TRP A 60 -6.51 12.30 -2.29
C TRP A 60 -5.47 13.28 -1.75
N ALA A 61 -4.22 13.19 -2.22
CA ALA A 61 -3.12 14.05 -1.74
C ALA A 61 -3.42 15.54 -1.95
N LEU A 62 -4.05 15.90 -3.07
CA LEU A 62 -4.49 17.27 -3.35
C LEU A 62 -5.64 17.71 -2.44
N ARG A 63 -6.66 16.88 -2.23
CA ARG A 63 -7.80 17.21 -1.34
C ARG A 63 -7.37 17.37 0.12
N PHE A 64 -6.42 16.56 0.57
CA PHE A 64 -5.92 16.62 1.95
C PHE A 64 -4.85 17.70 2.18
N ASP A 65 -4.30 18.28 1.11
CA ASP A 65 -3.11 19.15 1.16
C ASP A 65 -1.86 18.43 1.71
N ALA A 66 -1.68 17.17 1.30
CA ALA A 66 -0.67 16.27 1.85
C ALA A 66 0.77 16.69 1.51
N PHE A 67 0.96 17.47 0.44
CA PHE A 67 2.26 18.00 0.02
C PHE A 67 2.81 19.02 1.03
N ASN A 68 1.95 19.92 1.52
CA ASN A 68 2.33 20.96 2.48
C ASN A 68 2.35 20.46 3.92
N LYS A 69 1.48 19.51 4.27
CA LYS A 69 1.36 18.94 5.62
C LYS A 69 2.42 17.89 5.99
N ASN A 70 3.41 17.64 5.13
CA ASN A 70 4.47 16.65 5.35
C ASN A 70 3.99 15.23 5.72
N VAL A 71 2.78 14.86 5.31
CA VAL A 71 2.23 13.52 5.52
C VAL A 71 2.82 12.52 4.52
N LEU A 72 3.16 12.98 3.31
CA LEU A 72 3.79 12.14 2.31
C LEU A 72 5.29 12.00 2.53
N GLY A 73 5.79 10.76 2.48
CA GLY A 73 7.22 10.48 2.39
C GLY A 73 7.86 11.02 1.09
N PRO A 74 9.21 11.20 1.06
CA PRO A 74 9.91 11.79 -0.09
C PRO A 74 9.65 11.08 -1.43
N THR A 75 9.68 9.74 -1.45
CA THR A 75 9.44 8.97 -2.67
C THR A 75 8.02 9.17 -3.20
N SER A 76 7.01 9.11 -2.32
CA SER A 76 5.62 9.37 -2.71
C SER A 76 5.44 10.79 -3.26
N LYS A 77 6.07 11.80 -2.65
CA LYS A 77 6.04 13.18 -3.17
C LYS A 77 6.62 13.28 -4.59
N ILE A 78 7.79 12.67 -4.84
CA ILE A 78 8.43 12.68 -6.17
C ILE A 78 7.51 12.01 -7.21
N ALA A 79 7.02 10.81 -6.90
CA ALA A 79 6.18 10.06 -7.82
C ALA A 79 4.86 10.78 -8.13
N LEU A 80 4.19 11.33 -7.10
CA LEU A 80 2.93 12.04 -7.29
C LEU A 80 3.09 13.38 -8.03
N ASN A 81 4.21 14.07 -7.87
CA ASN A 81 4.52 15.25 -8.69
C ASN A 81 4.68 14.86 -10.18
N ALA A 82 5.41 13.77 -10.47
CA ALA A 82 5.56 13.31 -11.85
C ALA A 82 4.23 12.88 -12.48
N ILE A 83 3.36 12.20 -11.72
CA ILE A 83 2.00 11.85 -12.15
C ILE A 83 1.17 13.12 -12.40
N ARG A 84 1.29 14.13 -11.52
CA ARG A 84 0.62 15.43 -11.69
C ARG A 84 1.04 16.12 -12.99
N ASP A 85 2.30 15.98 -13.37
CA ASP A 85 2.86 16.56 -14.59
C ASP A 85 2.57 15.71 -15.85
N GLY A 86 1.74 14.66 -15.71
CA GLY A 86 1.25 13.84 -16.82
C GLY A 86 2.18 12.69 -17.22
N LYS A 87 3.23 12.41 -16.45
CA LYS A 87 4.16 11.31 -16.74
C LYS A 87 3.48 9.95 -16.48
N PRO A 88 3.46 9.01 -17.44
CA PRO A 88 2.90 7.67 -17.25
C PRO A 88 3.60 6.91 -16.13
N VAL A 89 2.87 6.08 -15.38
CA VAL A 89 3.44 5.30 -14.25
C VAL A 89 4.57 4.36 -14.72
N ALA A 90 4.43 3.80 -15.92
CA ALA A 90 5.45 2.93 -16.51
C ALA A 90 6.83 3.61 -16.60
N GLU A 91 6.88 4.92 -16.82
CA GLU A 91 8.11 5.70 -16.99
C GLU A 91 8.69 6.25 -15.67
N LEU A 92 8.02 6.05 -14.54
CA LEU A 92 8.49 6.54 -13.25
C LEU A 92 9.69 5.74 -12.74
N GLU A 93 10.74 6.44 -12.31
CA GLU A 93 11.89 5.84 -11.63
C GLU A 93 11.73 6.02 -10.11
N ASN A 94 10.83 5.25 -9.51
CA ASN A 94 10.44 5.38 -8.10
C ASN A 94 10.84 4.16 -7.27
N ASN A 95 12.15 4.03 -7.02
CA ASN A 95 12.74 2.93 -6.25
C ASN A 95 12.65 3.14 -4.72
N GLY A 96 11.53 3.66 -4.22
CA GLY A 96 11.34 3.83 -2.78
C GLY A 96 11.45 2.51 -2.04
N VAL A 97 12.18 2.51 -0.91
CA VAL A 97 12.43 1.33 -0.06
C VAL A 97 11.60 1.35 1.23
N THR A 98 10.69 2.32 1.36
CA THR A 98 9.79 2.47 2.51
C THR A 98 8.54 1.58 2.39
N ASN A 99 7.74 1.50 3.45
CA ASN A 99 6.56 0.65 3.55
C ASN A 99 5.31 1.16 2.77
N GLY A 100 5.42 2.23 1.98
CA GLY A 100 4.26 2.90 1.39
C GLY A 100 3.42 2.04 0.43
N ALA A 101 4.01 0.99 -0.16
CA ALA A 101 3.27 -0.04 -0.87
C ALA A 101 2.61 -1.05 0.09
N ALA A 102 3.36 -1.55 1.07
CA ALA A 102 2.89 -2.57 2.00
C ALA A 102 1.73 -2.08 2.88
N MET A 103 1.76 -0.83 3.36
CA MET A 103 0.73 -0.29 4.25
C MET A 103 -0.67 -0.20 3.61
N ARG A 104 -0.73 -0.15 2.27
CA ARG A 104 -1.98 0.03 1.51
C ARG A 104 -2.45 -1.24 0.80
N VAL A 105 -1.73 -2.35 0.90
CA VAL A 105 -1.88 -3.50 -0.02
C VAL A 105 -3.06 -4.42 0.32
N SER A 106 -3.74 -4.20 1.45
CA SER A 106 -4.81 -5.08 1.92
C SER A 106 -5.94 -5.34 0.90
N PRO A 107 -6.39 -4.38 0.06
CA PRO A 107 -7.40 -4.67 -0.96
C PRO A 107 -6.97 -5.75 -1.96
N LEU A 108 -5.68 -5.85 -2.30
CA LEU A 108 -5.17 -6.89 -3.19
C LEU A 108 -5.17 -8.25 -2.51
N GLY A 109 -4.81 -8.31 -1.22
CA GLY A 109 -4.90 -9.55 -0.45
C GLY A 109 -6.34 -10.09 -0.37
N CYS A 110 -7.33 -9.19 -0.34
CA CYS A 110 -8.74 -9.56 -0.38
C CYS A 110 -9.23 -10.01 -1.76
N LEU A 111 -8.64 -9.48 -2.84
CA LEU A 111 -9.10 -9.70 -4.20
C LEU A 111 -8.40 -10.89 -4.89
N LEU A 112 -7.08 -11.00 -4.73
CA LEU A 112 -6.23 -11.86 -5.54
C LEU A 112 -6.09 -13.26 -4.92
N PRO A 113 -6.27 -14.33 -5.72
CA PRO A 113 -5.98 -15.69 -5.26
C PRO A 113 -4.47 -15.93 -5.24
N ALA A 114 -3.88 -16.13 -4.06
CA ALA A 114 -2.43 -16.31 -3.95
C ALA A 114 -1.92 -17.73 -4.29
N ARG A 115 -2.65 -18.50 -5.10
CA ARG A 115 -2.30 -19.90 -5.46
C ARG A 115 -1.15 -19.96 -6.47
N ASP A 116 -1.20 -19.07 -7.47
CA ASP A 116 -0.09 -18.83 -8.39
C ASP A 116 0.75 -17.68 -7.83
N VAL A 117 1.89 -18.02 -7.22
CA VAL A 117 2.76 -17.04 -6.54
C VAL A 117 3.38 -16.08 -7.55
N ASP A 118 3.71 -16.54 -8.77
CA ASP A 118 4.34 -15.70 -9.78
C ASP A 118 3.39 -14.63 -10.29
N SER A 119 2.16 -15.01 -10.65
CA SER A 119 1.13 -14.04 -11.06
C SER A 119 0.78 -13.08 -9.92
N PHE A 120 0.69 -13.59 -8.69
CA PHE A 120 0.38 -12.77 -7.52
C PHE A 120 1.45 -11.69 -7.28
N ILE A 121 2.72 -12.03 -7.45
CA ILE A 121 3.82 -11.07 -7.34
C ILE A 121 3.74 -10.01 -8.43
N ASP A 122 3.47 -10.41 -9.67
CA ASP A 122 3.35 -9.48 -10.80
C ASP A 122 2.22 -8.46 -10.55
N ASP A 123 1.07 -8.93 -10.08
CA ASP A 123 -0.09 -8.09 -9.77
C ASP A 123 0.18 -7.10 -8.62
N VAL A 124 0.82 -7.56 -7.53
CA VAL A 124 1.19 -6.68 -6.41
C VAL A 124 2.27 -5.68 -6.81
N ALA A 125 3.25 -6.10 -7.62
CA ALA A 125 4.27 -5.19 -8.16
C ALA A 125 3.64 -4.11 -9.04
N LEU A 126 2.71 -4.51 -9.92
CA LEU A 126 1.98 -3.60 -10.80
C LEU A 126 1.20 -2.54 -10.01
N ALA A 127 0.50 -2.94 -8.95
CA ALA A 127 -0.24 -2.01 -8.07
C ALA A 127 0.66 -1.14 -7.17
N SER A 128 1.90 -1.57 -6.91
CA SER A 128 2.90 -0.83 -6.13
C SER A 128 3.62 0.24 -6.96
N SER A 129 3.74 -0.03 -8.27
CA SER A 129 4.49 0.75 -9.25
C SER A 129 4.19 2.27 -9.34
N PRO A 130 3.01 2.79 -8.94
CA PRO A 130 2.80 4.25 -8.93
C PRO A 130 3.68 4.99 -7.91
N THR A 131 4.22 4.30 -6.89
CA THR A 131 5.02 4.95 -5.84
C THR A 131 6.28 4.20 -5.42
N HIS A 132 6.30 2.88 -5.52
CA HIS A 132 7.39 2.03 -5.02
C HIS A 132 7.63 0.88 -5.99
N LYS A 133 8.81 0.85 -6.63
CA LYS A 133 9.27 -0.20 -7.56
C LYS A 133 10.47 -0.99 -7.04
N SER A 134 11.04 -0.64 -5.87
CA SER A 134 12.19 -1.39 -5.36
C SER A 134 11.81 -2.83 -5.00
N ASP A 135 12.76 -3.75 -5.19
CA ASP A 135 12.60 -5.17 -4.85
C ASP A 135 12.16 -5.36 -3.39
N LEU A 136 12.73 -4.58 -2.47
CA LEU A 136 12.41 -4.60 -1.04
C LEU A 136 10.98 -4.14 -0.76
N ALA A 137 10.53 -3.04 -1.38
CA ALA A 137 9.18 -2.53 -1.16
C ALA A 137 8.12 -3.46 -1.75
N VAL A 138 8.38 -4.02 -2.93
CA VAL A 138 7.49 -5.01 -3.56
C VAL A 138 7.44 -6.29 -2.73
N ALA A 139 8.58 -6.83 -2.29
CA ALA A 139 8.60 -8.01 -1.44
C ALA A 139 7.81 -7.80 -0.13
N GLY A 140 7.95 -6.63 0.50
CA GLY A 140 7.18 -6.24 1.68
C GLY A 140 5.67 -6.17 1.41
N ALA A 141 5.25 -5.65 0.25
CA ALA A 141 3.84 -5.61 -0.12
C ALA A 141 3.29 -7.02 -0.44
N VAL A 142 4.06 -7.85 -1.14
CA VAL A 142 3.67 -9.22 -1.48
C VAL A 142 3.42 -10.04 -0.22
N VAL A 143 4.31 -10.02 0.77
CA VAL A 143 4.14 -10.88 1.96
C VAL A 143 2.89 -10.50 2.77
N ILE A 144 2.56 -9.21 2.85
CA ILE A 144 1.35 -8.75 3.53
C ILE A 144 0.10 -9.13 2.75
N ALA A 145 0.07 -8.87 1.43
CA ALA A 145 -1.08 -9.23 0.60
C ALA A 145 -1.30 -10.76 0.58
N TRP A 146 -0.22 -11.53 0.48
CA TRP A 146 -0.25 -12.99 0.45
C TRP A 146 -0.78 -13.55 1.78
N ALA A 147 -0.29 -13.03 2.91
CA ALA A 147 -0.79 -13.41 4.23
C ALA A 147 -2.28 -13.13 4.39
N ILE A 148 -2.77 -11.98 3.91
CA ILE A 148 -4.20 -11.63 3.93
C ILE A 148 -5.01 -12.61 3.07
N SER A 149 -4.55 -12.89 1.84
CA SER A 149 -5.20 -13.85 0.92
C SER A 149 -5.31 -15.24 1.56
N ARG A 150 -4.24 -15.71 2.20
CA ARG A 150 -4.23 -16.99 2.93
C ARG A 150 -5.10 -17.03 4.16
N ALA A 151 -5.15 -15.95 4.94
CA ALA A 151 -6.04 -15.85 6.08
C ALA A 151 -7.51 -15.89 5.64
N ILE A 152 -7.86 -15.25 4.52
CA ILE A 152 -9.21 -15.31 3.93
C ILE A 152 -9.55 -16.72 3.46
N ASP A 153 -8.59 -17.45 2.89
CA ASP A 153 -8.72 -18.86 2.50
C ASP A 153 -8.79 -19.82 3.72
N GLY A 154 -8.64 -19.32 4.95
CA GLY A 154 -8.74 -20.10 6.18
C GLY A 154 -7.45 -20.82 6.59
N GLU A 155 -6.30 -20.45 6.03
CA GLU A 155 -5.01 -21.00 6.43
C GLU A 155 -4.64 -20.58 7.86
N SER A 156 -3.97 -21.48 8.60
CA SER A 156 -3.58 -21.20 9.98
C SER A 156 -2.45 -20.15 10.03
N TRP A 157 -2.45 -19.35 11.09
CA TRP A 157 -1.39 -18.35 11.30
C TRP A 157 0.02 -18.96 11.27
N SER A 158 0.20 -20.16 11.84
CA SER A 158 1.50 -20.84 11.81
C SER A 158 1.96 -21.17 10.40
N ALA A 159 1.08 -21.73 9.55
CA ALA A 159 1.42 -22.07 8.18
C ALA A 159 1.73 -20.83 7.32
N ILE A 160 0.99 -19.73 7.56
CA ILE A 160 1.26 -18.44 6.92
C ILE A 160 2.66 -17.95 7.29
N VAL A 161 2.97 -17.87 8.59
CA VAL A 161 4.27 -17.38 9.10
C VAL A 161 5.43 -18.20 8.58
N ASP A 162 5.30 -19.54 8.58
CA ASP A 162 6.34 -20.45 8.10
C ASP A 162 6.66 -20.23 6.60
N SER A 163 5.66 -19.79 5.82
CA SER A 163 5.79 -19.54 4.38
C SER A 163 6.34 -18.16 4.03
N LEU A 164 6.20 -17.16 4.90
CA LEU A 164 6.59 -15.77 4.59
C LEU A 164 8.05 -15.61 4.14
N PRO A 165 9.07 -16.26 4.75
CA PRO A 165 10.45 -16.11 4.32
C PRO A 165 10.73 -16.63 2.90
N SER A 166 10.01 -17.67 2.44
CA SER A 166 10.11 -18.11 1.04
C SER A 166 9.41 -17.16 0.08
N ILE A 167 8.20 -16.69 0.42
CA ILE A 167 7.45 -15.74 -0.40
C ILE A 167 8.21 -14.42 -0.56
N ALA A 168 8.79 -13.89 0.54
CA ALA A 168 9.60 -12.68 0.52
C ALA A 168 10.80 -12.81 -0.43
N ARG A 169 11.53 -13.94 -0.35
CA ARG A 169 12.71 -14.19 -1.19
C ARG A 169 12.33 -14.31 -2.67
N HIS A 170 11.24 -15.02 -2.98
CA HIS A 170 10.76 -15.18 -4.35
C HIS A 170 10.37 -13.83 -4.95
N ALA A 171 9.60 -13.02 -4.22
CA ALA A 171 9.23 -11.68 -4.63
C ALA A 171 10.46 -10.79 -4.87
N GLN A 172 11.40 -10.77 -3.93
CA GLN A 172 12.60 -9.96 -4.07
C GLN A 172 13.46 -10.39 -5.28
N GLN A 173 13.60 -11.69 -5.54
CA GLN A 173 14.38 -12.18 -6.68
C GLN A 173 13.73 -11.85 -8.02
N LYS A 174 12.39 -11.92 -8.09
CA LYS A 174 11.62 -11.62 -9.29
C LYS A 174 11.53 -10.13 -9.60
N SER A 175 11.60 -9.27 -8.58
CA SER A 175 11.53 -7.82 -8.73
C SER A 175 12.91 -7.12 -8.85
N ARG A 176 13.98 -7.88 -9.08
CA ARG A 176 15.33 -7.34 -9.33
C ARG A 176 15.56 -6.93 -10.77
#